data_AF-A0A5E4J3F1-F1
#
_entry.id   AF-A0A5E4J3F1-F1
#
_cell.length_a   1.000
_cell.length_b   1.000
_cell.length_c   1.000
_cell.angle_alpha   90.00
_cell.angle_beta   90.00
_cell.angle_gamma   90.00
#
_symmetry.space_group_name_H-M   'P 1'
#
loop_
_entity.id
_entity.type
_entity.pdbx_description
1 polymer ?
#
loop_
_entity_poly.entity_id
_entity_poly.type
_entity_poly.pdbx_seq_one_letter_code
_entity_poly.pdbx_strand_id
1 'polypeptide(L)'
;MMDIVKDMEVEGSHILAKQKTKETEKVLDYDYKKCAGCSICVDLCPKKALQEGPLQEIAKGLDAPPVLIDLDRCAFCGMCVNFCPLKAFQMKIIKKLPAEEKSPEAQEI
;
A
#
# COMPACT_ATOMS: atom_id res chain seq x y z
N MET A 1 -22.80 -8.51 6.80
CA MET A 1 -21.48 -8.86 6.23
C MET A 1 -20.86 -7.55 5.75
N MET A 2 -19.72 -7.12 6.30
CA MET A 2 -19.04 -5.91 5.82
C MET A 2 -18.21 -6.31 4.60
N ASP A 3 -18.58 -5.79 3.43
CA ASP A 3 -17.87 -6.07 2.19
C ASP A 3 -16.54 -5.30 2.19
N ILE A 4 -15.45 -5.99 2.51
CA ILE A 4 -14.08 -5.49 2.35
C ILE A 4 -13.57 -6.04 1.04
N VAL A 5 -13.28 -5.15 0.10
CA VAL A 5 -12.65 -5.51 -1.18
C VAL A 5 -11.19 -5.10 -1.12
N LYS A 6 -10.30 -5.97 -1.61
CA LYS A 6 -8.90 -5.65 -1.79
C LYS A 6 -8.49 -5.92 -3.23
N ASP A 7 -7.67 -5.03 -3.77
CA ASP A 7 -7.09 -5.17 -5.10
C ASP A 7 -5.63 -4.70 -5.09
N MET A 8 -4.87 -5.13 -6.10
CA MET A 8 -3.49 -4.72 -6.30
C MET A 8 -3.30 -4.37 -7.77
N GLU A 9 -2.74 -3.20 -8.01
CA GLU A 9 -2.41 -2.69 -9.34
C GLU A 9 -0.91 -2.36 -9.39
N VAL A 10 -0.31 -2.43 -10.57
CA VAL A 10 1.11 -2.12 -10.78
C VAL A 10 1.23 -1.01 -11.80
N GLU A 11 1.88 0.09 -11.41
CA GLU A 11 2.11 1.29 -12.23
C GLU A 11 3.62 1.61 -12.25
N GLY A 12 4.32 1.10 -13.26
CA GLY A 12 5.78 1.24 -13.32
C GLY A 12 6.45 0.54 -12.13
N SER A 13 7.19 1.29 -11.29
CA SER A 13 7.79 0.77 -10.06
C SER A 13 6.87 0.73 -8.85
N HIS A 14 5.64 1.24 -8.98
CA HIS A 14 4.69 1.36 -7.89
C HIS A 14 3.74 0.16 -7.85
N ILE A 15 3.74 -0.55 -6.73
CA ILE A 15 2.77 -1.60 -6.42
C ILE A 15 1.73 -0.99 -5.49
N LEU A 16 0.51 -0.79 -6.00
CA LEU A 16 -0.60 -0.13 -5.32
C LEU A 16 -1.54 -1.19 -4.75
N ALA A 17 -1.35 -1.55 -3.47
CA ALA A 17 -2.29 -2.38 -2.74
C ALA A 17 -3.42 -1.50 -2.20
N LYS A 18 -4.68 -1.85 -2.47
CA LYS A 18 -5.86 -1.09 -2.07
C LYS A 18 -6.78 -1.93 -1.18
N GLN A 19 -7.33 -1.32 -0.14
CA GLN A 19 -8.41 -1.85 0.67
C GLN A 19 -9.58 -0.86 0.62
N LYS A 20 -10.69 -1.33 0.08
CA LYS A 20 -11.92 -0.55 -0.11
C LYS A 20 -13.00 -1.08 0.83
N THR A 21 -13.56 -0.17 1.61
CA THR A 21 -14.81 -0.35 2.35
C THR A 21 -15.86 0.62 1.80
N LYS A 22 -17.06 0.60 2.37
CA LYS A 22 -18.12 1.57 2.06
C LYS A 22 -17.70 3.02 2.38
N GLU A 23 -16.94 3.19 3.45
CA GLU A 23 -16.61 4.51 4.01
C GLU A 23 -15.19 4.98 3.65
N THR A 24 -14.27 4.06 3.38
CA THR A 24 -12.86 4.41 3.22
C THR A 24 -12.18 3.60 2.12
N GLU A 25 -11.18 4.20 1.50
CA GLU A 25 -10.23 3.53 0.65
C GLU A 25 -8.82 3.80 1.18
N LYS A 26 -8.11 2.73 1.54
CA LYS A 26 -6.71 2.78 1.94
C LYS A 26 -5.87 2.31 0.77
N VAL A 27 -4.87 3.10 0.41
CA VAL A 27 -3.89 2.75 -0.63
C VAL A 27 -2.53 2.66 0.03
N LEU A 28 -1.92 1.48 -0.01
CA LEU A 28 -0.52 1.25 0.32
C LEU A 28 0.25 1.25 -1.00
N ASP A 29 1.03 2.30 -1.21
CA ASP A 29 1.89 2.50 -2.36
C ASP A 29 3.31 2.05 -2.02
N TYR A 30 3.81 1.04 -2.73
CA TYR A 30 5.16 0.51 -2.60
C TYR A 30 5.97 0.77 -3.87
N ASP A 31 6.92 1.70 -3.80
CA ASP A 31 7.89 1.98 -4.85
C ASP A 31 9.10 1.05 -4.69
N TYR A 32 9.08 -0.07 -5.42
CA TYR A 32 10.07 -1.13 -5.22
C TYR A 32 11.48 -0.72 -5.70
N LYS A 33 11.62 0.33 -6.51
CA LYS A 33 12.94 0.87 -6.91
C LYS A 33 13.61 1.70 -5.82
N LYS A 34 12.87 2.15 -4.80
CA LYS A 34 13.44 2.73 -3.58
C LYS A 34 13.77 1.69 -2.51
N CYS A 35 13.36 0.43 -2.71
CA CYS A 35 13.54 -0.62 -1.73
C CYS A 35 14.95 -1.21 -1.82
N ALA A 36 15.67 -1.23 -0.71
CA ALA A 36 16.98 -1.89 -0.62
C ALA A 36 16.90 -3.38 -0.23
N GLY A 37 15.70 -3.92 0.03
CA GLY A 37 15.54 -5.32 0.44
C GLY A 37 16.12 -5.63 1.83
N CYS A 38 16.04 -4.69 2.79
CA CYS A 38 16.61 -4.87 4.14
C CYS A 38 15.74 -5.68 5.13
N SER A 39 14.59 -6.18 4.69
CA SER A 39 13.68 -7.06 5.44
C SER A 39 13.08 -6.54 6.75
N ILE A 40 13.38 -5.31 7.20
CA ILE A 40 12.76 -4.68 8.38
C ILE A 40 11.22 -4.77 8.35
N CYS A 41 10.60 -4.47 7.21
CA CYS A 41 9.15 -4.50 7.05
C CYS A 41 8.57 -5.93 7.09
N VAL A 42 9.35 -6.94 6.69
CA VAL A 42 8.98 -8.36 6.75
C VAL A 42 8.91 -8.81 8.21
N ASP A 43 9.95 -8.51 8.99
CA ASP A 43 10.07 -8.93 10.38
C ASP A 43 9.00 -8.33 11.30
N LEU A 44 8.67 -7.04 11.09
CA LEU A 44 7.71 -6.34 11.94
C LEU A 44 6.25 -6.62 11.57
N CYS A 45 5.97 -7.26 10.42
CA CYS A 45 4.60 -7.38 9.93
C CYS A 45 3.78 -8.34 10.82
N PRO A 46 2.79 -7.87 11.59
CA PRO A 46 2.08 -8.71 12.57
C PRO A 46 1.22 -9.79 11.89
N LYS A 47 0.88 -9.59 10.61
CA LYS A 47 0.09 -10.52 9.81
C LYS A 47 0.95 -11.39 8.88
N LYS A 48 2.28 -11.24 8.90
CA LYS A 48 3.20 -11.94 7.99
C LYS A 48 2.74 -11.84 6.53
N ALA A 49 2.36 -10.63 6.14
CA ALA A 49 1.85 -10.30 4.81
C ALA A 49 2.95 -9.84 3.85
N LEU A 50 4.19 -9.73 4.33
CA LEU A 50 5.35 -9.31 3.54
C LEU A 50 6.36 -10.46 3.54
N GLN A 51 7.02 -10.67 2.41
CA GLN A 51 8.06 -11.69 2.21
C GLN A 51 9.19 -11.13 1.35
N GLU A 52 10.39 -11.69 1.48
CA GLU A 52 11.51 -11.33 0.62
C GLU A 52 11.22 -11.75 -0.83
N GLY A 53 11.56 -10.88 -1.77
CA GLY A 53 11.54 -11.16 -3.20
C GLY A 53 12.81 -11.91 -3.65
N PRO A 54 13.04 -12.04 -4.96
CA PRO A 54 14.20 -12.73 -5.53
C PRO A 54 15.47 -11.85 -5.46
N LEU A 55 15.98 -11.62 -4.24
CA LEU A 55 17.08 -10.68 -3.98
C LEU A 55 18.36 -11.00 -4.76
N GLN A 56 18.67 -12.29 -4.97
CA GLN A 56 19.87 -12.71 -5.68
C GLN A 56 19.79 -12.38 -7.17
N GLU A 57 18.62 -12.54 -7.76
CA GLU A 57 18.32 -12.26 -9.15
C GLU A 57 18.27 -10.75 -9.39
N ILE A 58 17.70 -10.00 -8.45
CA ILE A 58 17.71 -8.53 -8.47
C ILE A 58 19.15 -8.00 -8.47
N ALA A 59 20.03 -8.57 -7.62
CA ALA A 59 21.45 -8.22 -7.61
C ALA A 59 22.16 -8.54 -8.94
N LYS A 60 21.63 -9.46 -9.74
CA LYS A 60 22.11 -9.81 -11.09
C LYS A 60 21.45 -8.98 -12.21
N GLY A 61 20.58 -8.02 -11.86
CA GLY A 61 19.94 -7.11 -12.80
C GLY A 61 18.48 -7.44 -13.14
N LEU A 62 17.83 -8.38 -12.46
CA LEU A 62 16.39 -8.60 -12.61
C LEU A 62 15.61 -7.38 -12.08
N ASP A 63 14.76 -6.78 -12.92
CA ASP A 63 13.84 -5.73 -12.49
C ASP A 63 12.63 -6.38 -11.79
N ALA A 64 12.77 -6.62 -10.49
CA ALA A 64 11.76 -7.25 -9.65
C ALA A 64 11.71 -6.59 -8.27
N PRO A 65 10.57 -6.64 -7.57
CA PRO A 65 10.44 -6.07 -6.24
C PRO A 65 11.23 -6.87 -5.19
N PRO A 66 12.07 -6.21 -4.35
CA PRO A 66 12.78 -6.86 -3.25
C PRO A 66 11.89 -7.42 -2.13
N VAL A 67 10.62 -7.00 -2.08
CA VAL A 67 9.63 -7.41 -1.07
C VAL A 67 8.31 -7.68 -1.79
N LEU A 68 7.69 -8.80 -1.50
CA LEU A 68 6.38 -9.21 -2.04
C LEU A 68 5.29 -9.00 -0.99
N ILE A 69 4.07 -8.64 -1.43
CA ILE A 69 2.93 -8.35 -0.56
C ILE A 69 1.83 -9.41 -0.78
N ASP A 70 1.50 -10.17 0.26
CA ASP A 70 0.29 -11.00 0.33
C ASP A 70 -0.90 -10.09 0.72
N LEU A 71 -1.71 -9.75 -0.29
CA LEU A 71 -2.81 -8.82 -0.13
C LEU A 71 -3.92 -9.36 0.78
N ASP A 72 -4.18 -10.66 0.74
CA ASP A 72 -5.22 -11.30 1.55
C ASP A 72 -4.89 -11.17 3.04
N ARG A 73 -3.62 -11.32 3.39
CA ARG A 73 -3.12 -11.16 4.78
C ARG A 73 -2.92 -9.71 5.20
N CYS A 74 -2.64 -8.81 4.27
CA CYS A 74 -2.33 -7.41 4.58
C CYS A 74 -3.50 -6.74 5.33
N ALA A 75 -3.24 -6.24 6.54
CA ALA A 75 -4.23 -5.54 7.36
C ALA A 75 -4.24 -4.02 7.16
N PHE A 76 -3.41 -3.49 6.25
CA PHE A 76 -3.28 -2.05 6.00
C PHE A 76 -3.03 -1.25 7.30
N CYS A 77 -2.14 -1.76 8.16
CA CYS A 77 -1.81 -1.17 9.47
C CYS A 77 -0.74 -0.06 9.41
N GLY A 78 0.01 0.03 8.31
CA GLY A 78 0.99 1.10 8.09
C GLY A 78 2.35 0.90 8.77
N MET A 79 2.63 -0.24 9.42
CA MET A 79 3.95 -0.44 10.05
C MET A 79 5.10 -0.42 9.03
N CYS A 80 4.90 -1.00 7.84
CA CYS A 80 5.91 -0.94 6.77
C CYS A 80 6.21 0.50 6.32
N VAL A 81 5.22 1.40 6.37
CA VAL A 81 5.40 2.83 6.09
C VAL A 81 6.21 3.50 7.18
N ASN A 82 5.88 3.24 8.45
CA ASN A 82 6.50 3.90 9.58
C ASN A 82 7.97 3.52 9.80
N PHE A 83 8.34 2.27 9.49
CA PHE A 83 9.66 1.72 9.78
C PHE A 83 10.57 1.61 8.56
N CYS A 84 10.10 1.92 7.34
CA CYS A 84 10.96 1.91 6.17
C CYS A 84 11.90 3.13 6.17
N PRO A 85 13.23 2.95 6.36
CA PRO A 85 14.16 4.07 6.42
C PRO A 85 14.29 4.81 5.07
N LEU A 86 13.97 4.11 3.97
CA LEU A 86 14.07 4.64 2.61
C LEU A 86 12.75 5.23 2.09
N LYS A 87 11.68 5.20 2.91
CA LYS A 87 10.35 5.67 2.52
C LYS A 87 9.85 5.03 1.21
N ALA A 88 10.18 3.75 1.00
CA ALA A 88 9.73 2.98 -0.16
C ALA A 88 8.22 2.66 -0.07
N PHE A 89 7.64 2.70 1.12
CA PHE A 89 6.20 2.55 1.35
C PHE A 89 5.57 3.90 1.73
N GLN A 90 4.39 4.18 1.17
CA GLN A 90 3.53 5.30 1.54
C GLN A 90 2.09 4.81 1.70
N MET A 91 1.30 5.45 2.58
CA MET A 91 -0.11 5.11 2.75
C MET A 91 -0.99 6.36 2.62
N LYS A 92 -2.04 6.24 1.83
CA LYS A 92 -3.10 7.26 1.69
C LYS A 92 -4.41 6.67 2.19
N ILE A 93 -5.17 7.47 2.94
CA ILE A 93 -6.50 7.09 3.42
C ILE A 93 -7.48 8.12 2.85
N ILE A 94 -8.37 7.66 1.99
CA ILE A 94 -9.38 8.46 1.33
C ILE A 94 -10.72 8.16 2.02
N LYS A 95 -11.35 9.17 2.60
CA LYS A 95 -12.72 9.04 3.14
C LYS A 95 -13.70 9.22 1.99
N LYS A 96 -14.59 8.23 1.80
CA LYS A 96 -15.74 8.35 0.91
C LYS A 96 -16.83 9.04 1.71
N LEU A 97 -17.03 10.32 1.45
CA LEU A 97 -18.17 11.05 2.02
C LEU A 97 -19.47 10.36 1.55
N PRO A 98 -20.49 10.24 2.40
CA PRO A 98 -21.83 9.87 1.94
C PRO A 98 -22.28 10.88 0.87
N ALA A 99 -23.08 10.43 -0.09
CA ALA A 99 -23.48 11.21 -1.26
C ALA A 99 -24.37 12.45 -0.95
N GLU A 100 -24.53 12.81 0.31
CA GLU A 100 -25.50 13.78 0.82
C GLU A 100 -24.84 14.90 1.64
N GLU A 101 -23.69 15.40 1.19
CA GLU A 101 -23.17 16.73 1.55
C GLU A 101 -22.55 17.41 0.31
N LYS A 102 -23.26 17.34 -0.82
CA LYS A 102 -23.12 18.33 -1.89
C LYS A 102 -24.23 19.35 -1.71
N SER A 103 -24.11 20.23 -0.72
CA SER A 103 -24.76 21.54 -0.79
C SER A 103 -23.82 22.49 -1.53
N PRO A 104 -24.10 22.86 -2.79
CA PRO A 104 -23.51 24.05 -3.39
C PRO A 104 -24.28 25.26 -2.86
N GLU A 105 -23.86 25.83 -1.74
CA GLU A 105 -24.41 27.11 -1.28
C GLU A 105 -23.43 28.24 -1.59
N ALA A 106 -23.78 28.93 -2.68
CA ALA A 106 -23.66 30.36 -2.99
C ALA A 106 -22.23 30.95 -3.07
N GLN A 107 -21.69 31.35 -4.23
CA GLN A 107 -22.08 32.52 -5.06
C GLN A 107 -22.35 33.79 -4.26
N GLU A 108 -21.55 34.83 -4.57
CA GLU A 108 -21.66 36.25 -4.16
C GLU A 108 -21.24 36.51 -2.70
N ILE A 109 -20.16 37.26 -2.42
CA ILE A 109 -19.91 38.69 -2.71
C ILE A 109 -18.43 38.91 -3.09
#